data_AF-A0A9W9T598-F1
#
_entry.id   AF-A0A9W9T598-F1
#
_cell.length_a   1.000
_cell.length_b   1.000
_cell.length_c   1.000
_cell.angle_alpha   90.00
_cell.angle_beta   90.00
_cell.angle_gamma   90.00
#
_symmetry.space_group_name_H-M   'P 1'
#
loop_
_entity.id
_entity.type
_entity.pdbx_description
1 polymer ?
#
loop_
_entity_poly.entity_id
_entity_poly.type
_entity_poly.pdbx_seq_one_letter_code
_entity_poly.pdbx_strand_id
1 'polypeptide(L)'
;MTYLVTIITNTPDAPWDYSDEESPVLDAIRRTLGNIGSTLDRATHVGGPRIFPPRYYAHVDTTGTTADIFQEALQRTWSHTKTFRDEPVPEAEQILVEDLSS
;
A
#
# COMPACT_ATOMS: atom_id res chain seq x y z
N MET A 1 7.34 -10.43 10.08
CA MET A 1 6.83 -9.19 10.70
C MET A 1 5.52 -8.87 9.99
N THR A 2 4.53 -8.40 10.73
CA THR A 2 3.22 -8.06 10.15
C THR A 2 3.04 -6.55 10.24
N TYR A 3 2.77 -5.92 9.11
CA TYR A 3 2.54 -4.49 9.00
C TYR A 3 1.10 -4.17 8.60
N LEU A 4 0.54 -3.11 9.18
CA LEU A 4 -0.60 -2.41 8.62
C LEU A 4 -0.09 -1.27 7.73
N VAL A 5 -0.42 -1.33 6.45
CA VAL A 5 -0.17 -0.26 5.49
C VAL A 5 -1.45 0.56 5.35
N THR A 6 -1.36 1.87 5.58
CA THR A 6 -2.44 2.82 5.33
C THR A 6 -2.01 3.82 4.27
N ILE A 7 -2.78 3.94 3.18
CA ILE A 7 -2.57 4.94 2.13
C ILE A 7 -3.74 5.92 2.15
N ILE A 8 -3.45 7.20 2.38
CA ILE A 8 -4.42 8.28 2.40
C ILE A 8 -4.25 9.09 1.11
N THR A 9 -5.31 9.19 0.30
CA THR A 9 -5.26 9.90 -0.98
C THR A 9 -6.14 11.14 -0.93
N ASN A 10 -5.70 12.27 -1.48
CA ASN A 10 -6.50 13.50 -1.49
C ASN A 10 -7.37 13.64 -2.75
N THR A 11 -7.60 12.54 -3.48
CA THR A 11 -8.39 12.55 -4.72
C THR A 11 -9.83 12.11 -4.43
N PRO A 12 -10.84 12.97 -4.65
CA PRO A 12 -12.24 12.65 -4.34
C PRO A 12 -12.82 11.50 -5.17
N ASP A 13 -12.27 11.28 -6.38
CA ASP A 13 -12.68 10.22 -7.30
C ASP A 13 -11.80 8.96 -7.20
N ALA A 14 -11.00 8.81 -6.14
CA ALA A 14 -10.20 7.61 -5.95
C ALA A 14 -11.11 6.37 -5.90
N PRO A 15 -10.74 5.25 -6.57
CA PRO A 15 -11.56 4.05 -6.57
C PRO A 15 -11.76 3.53 -5.15
N TRP A 16 -13.00 3.49 -4.67
CA TRP A 16 -13.30 3.12 -3.29
C TRP A 16 -13.06 1.63 -2.98
N ASP A 17 -13.05 0.79 -4.01
CA ASP A 17 -12.93 -0.65 -3.89
C ASP A 17 -11.97 -1.17 -4.97
N TYR A 18 -10.77 -1.56 -4.54
CA TYR A 18 -9.89 -2.43 -5.32
C TYR A 18 -10.10 -3.86 -4.87
N SER A 19 -10.31 -4.78 -5.81
CA SER A 19 -10.36 -6.22 -5.51
C SER A 19 -8.97 -6.74 -5.12
N ASP A 20 -8.90 -7.82 -4.34
CA ASP A 20 -7.61 -8.45 -3.96
C ASP A 20 -6.78 -8.91 -5.17
N GLU A 21 -7.44 -9.18 -6.30
CA GLU A 21 -6.78 -9.64 -7.54
C GLU A 21 -6.24 -8.48 -8.39
N GLU A 22 -6.85 -7.29 -8.35
CA GLU A 22 -6.52 -6.14 -9.20
C GLU A 22 -6.18 -4.87 -8.38
N SER A 23 -5.58 -5.04 -7.20
CA SER A 23 -5.25 -3.93 -6.30
C SER A 23 -3.89 -3.29 -6.62
N PRO A 24 -3.86 -2.01 -7.08
CA PRO A 24 -2.60 -1.28 -7.23
C PRO A 24 -1.90 -1.04 -5.89
N VAL A 25 -2.63 -1.09 -4.77
CA VAL A 25 -2.05 -1.06 -3.41
C VAL A 25 -1.18 -2.30 -3.19
N LEU A 26 -1.70 -3.48 -3.50
CA LEU A 26 -0.94 -4.73 -3.35
C LEU A 26 0.22 -4.82 -4.37
N ASP A 27 0.03 -4.31 -5.58
CA ASP A 27 1.11 -4.25 -6.58
C ASP A 27 2.24 -3.29 -6.14
N ALA A 28 1.90 -2.11 -5.61
CA ALA A 28 2.87 -1.19 -5.03
C ALA A 28 3.67 -1.86 -3.91
N ILE A 29 2.98 -2.51 -2.96
CA ILE A 29 3.62 -3.25 -1.85
C ILE A 29 4.59 -4.32 -2.37
N ARG A 30 4.15 -5.15 -3.33
CA ARG A 30 4.98 -6.21 -3.94
C ARG A 30 6.24 -5.64 -4.57
N ARG A 31 6.10 -4.58 -5.37
CA ARG A 31 7.24 -3.91 -6.03
C ARG A 31 8.18 -3.28 -5.02
N THR A 32 7.64 -2.58 -4.01
CA THR A 32 8.44 -1.97 -2.96
C THR A 32 9.30 -2.98 -2.25
N LEU A 33 8.71 -4.08 -1.77
CA LEU A 33 9.44 -5.12 -1.04
C LEU A 33 10.51 -5.78 -1.92
N GLY A 34 10.18 -6.07 -3.19
CA GLY A 34 11.15 -6.58 -4.17
C GLY A 34 12.32 -5.62 -4.40
N ASN A 35 12.06 -4.31 -4.49
CA ASN A 35 13.08 -3.29 -4.72
C ASN A 35 14.05 -3.13 -3.55
N ILE A 36 13.59 -3.35 -2.32
CA ILE A 36 14.43 -3.29 -1.11
C ILE A 36 15.02 -4.66 -0.71
N GLY A 37 14.86 -5.69 -1.55
CA GLY A 37 15.39 -7.03 -1.29
C GLY A 37 14.69 -7.77 -0.14
N SER A 38 13.47 -7.39 0.20
CA SER A 38 12.64 -8.04 1.21
C SER A 38 11.71 -9.09 0.60
N THR A 39 11.31 -10.06 1.42
CA THR A 39 10.39 -11.12 0.96
C THR A 39 8.98 -10.79 1.38
N LEU A 40 8.05 -10.78 0.43
CA LEU A 40 6.62 -10.72 0.72
C LEU A 40 6.08 -12.13 0.96
N ASP A 41 5.62 -12.39 2.17
CA ASP A 41 4.99 -13.67 2.53
C ASP A 41 3.49 -13.64 2.20
N ARG A 42 2.82 -12.53 2.56
CA ARG A 42 1.39 -12.33 2.31
C ARG A 42 1.05 -10.85 2.27
N ALA A 43 0.19 -10.43 1.35
CA ALA A 43 -0.48 -9.12 1.42
C ALA A 43 -1.97 -9.30 1.19
N THR A 44 -2.82 -8.61 1.95
CA THR A 44 -4.28 -8.71 1.83
C THR A 44 -4.90 -7.35 2.06
N HIS A 45 -5.82 -6.95 1.18
CA HIS A 45 -6.53 -5.70 1.34
C HIS A 45 -7.52 -5.83 2.51
N VAL A 46 -7.57 -4.81 3.37
CA VAL A 46 -8.48 -4.77 4.50
C VAL A 46 -9.53 -3.72 4.16
N GLY A 47 -10.80 -4.14 4.09
CA GLY A 47 -11.90 -3.21 3.84
C GLY A 47 -11.89 -2.07 4.85
N GLY A 48 -11.98 -0.83 4.36
CA GLY A 48 -11.95 0.39 5.17
C GLY A 48 -13.27 1.14 5.16
N PRO A 49 -13.50 2.07 6.11
CA PRO A 49 -14.66 2.95 6.08
C PRO A 49 -14.60 3.89 4.87
N ARG A 50 -15.74 4.12 4.21
CA ARG A 50 -15.85 5.08 3.09
C ARG A 50 -15.89 6.52 3.62
N ILE A 51 -14.72 7.07 3.90
CA ILE A 51 -14.52 8.43 4.43
C ILE A 51 -13.69 9.29 3.48
N PHE A 52 -13.79 10.62 3.59
CA PHE A 52 -12.92 11.57 2.89
C PHE A 52 -11.87 12.15 3.86
N PRO A 53 -10.57 12.21 3.50
CA PRO A 53 -9.97 11.65 2.29
C PRO A 53 -10.05 10.11 2.23
N PRO A 54 -10.19 9.50 1.03
CA PRO A 54 -10.19 8.05 0.87
C PRO A 54 -8.94 7.40 1.49
N ARG A 55 -9.15 6.25 2.13
CA ARG A 55 -8.09 5.49 2.80
C ARG A 55 -8.12 4.04 2.37
N TYR A 56 -6.94 3.53 2.01
CA TYR A 56 -6.72 2.13 1.70
C TYR A 56 -5.93 1.47 2.82
N TYR A 57 -6.28 0.24 3.14
CA TYR A 57 -5.65 -0.52 4.21
C TYR A 57 -5.19 -1.87 3.68
N ALA A 58 -3.97 -2.28 4.02
CA ALA A 58 -3.49 -3.61 3.68
C ALA A 58 -2.71 -4.21 4.86
N HIS A 59 -2.97 -5.49 5.14
CA HIS A 59 -2.09 -6.29 6.00
C HIS A 59 -0.98 -6.89 5.15
N VAL A 60 0.26 -6.74 5.62
CA VAL A 60 1.45 -7.18 4.91
C VAL A 60 2.33 -7.99 5.85
N ASP A 61 2.46 -9.27 5.57
CA ASP A 61 3.42 -10.15 6.20
C ASP A 61 4.70 -10.17 5.34
N THR A 62 5.82 -9.79 5.94
CA THR A 62 7.11 -9.71 5.26
C THR A 62 8.28 -9.97 6.21
N THR A 63 9.41 -10.32 5.62
CA THR A 63 10.70 -10.48 6.29
C THR A 63 11.80 -9.68 5.59
N GLY A 64 12.75 -9.16 6.38
CA GLY A 64 13.94 -8.47 5.86
C GLY A 64 13.87 -6.94 5.79
N THR A 65 12.83 -6.31 6.33
CA THR A 65 12.69 -4.84 6.41
C THR A 65 12.17 -4.38 7.76
N THR A 66 12.27 -3.08 8.06
CA THR A 66 11.59 -2.41 9.17
C THR A 66 10.42 -1.57 8.66
N ALA A 67 9.53 -1.13 9.56
CA ALA A 67 8.42 -0.25 9.19
C ALA A 67 8.89 1.05 8.52
N ASP A 68 9.93 1.71 9.04
CA ASP A 68 10.46 2.96 8.50
C ASP A 68 11.01 2.80 7.07
N ILE A 69 11.84 1.77 6.85
CA ILE A 69 12.43 1.47 5.54
C ILE A 69 11.32 1.13 4.54
N PHE A 70 10.34 0.33 4.98
CA PHE A 70 9.22 -0.04 4.13
C PHE A 70 8.36 1.17 3.77
N GLN A 71 8.05 2.05 4.74
CA GLN A 71 7.28 3.26 4.51
C GLN A 71 7.96 4.20 3.50
N GLU A 72 9.24 4.48 3.70
CA GLU A 72 10.00 5.36 2.79
C GLU A 72 10.06 4.79 1.37
N ALA A 73 10.32 3.49 1.24
CA ALA A 73 10.37 2.83 -0.05
C ALA A 73 8.99 2.78 -0.74
N LEU A 74 7.93 2.59 0.04
CA LEU A 74 6.55 2.56 -0.48
C LEU A 74 6.11 3.93 -0.96
N GLN A 75 6.46 5.01 -0.25
CA GLN A 75 6.22 6.38 -0.69
C GLN A 75 6.83 6.67 -2.07
N ARG A 76 8.07 6.22 -2.29
CA ARG A 76 8.75 6.35 -3.59
C ARG A 76 8.13 5.47 -4.68
N THR A 77 7.67 4.28 -4.32
CA THR A 77 7.07 3.34 -5.29
C THR A 77 5.67 3.79 -5.71
N TRP A 78 4.90 4.33 -4.78
CA TRP A 78 3.51 4.74 -5.00
C TRP A 78 3.38 5.80 -6.09
N SER A 79 4.24 6.83 -6.08
CA SER A 79 4.25 7.90 -7.10
C SER A 79 4.50 7.40 -8.53
N HIS A 80 5.01 6.18 -8.69
CA HIS A 80 5.26 5.53 -9.98
C HIS A 80 4.34 4.33 -10.23
N THR A 81 3.37 4.07 -9.34
CA THR A 81 2.42 2.96 -9.48
C THR A 81 1.29 3.35 -10.43
N LYS A 82 0.76 2.35 -11.13
CA LYS A 82 -0.38 2.49 -12.02
C LYS A 82 -1.51 1.53 -11.63
N THR A 83 -2.73 1.88 -11.98
CA THR A 83 -3.91 1.02 -11.90
C THR A 83 -3.85 -0.07 -12.97
N PHE A 84 -4.75 -1.06 -12.89
CA PHE A 84 -4.90 -2.11 -13.91
C PHE A 84 -5.29 -1.58 -15.31
N ARG A 85 -5.74 -0.32 -15.40
CA ARG A 85 -6.03 0.37 -16.67
C ARG A 85 -4.84 1.14 -17.24
N ASP A 86 -3.65 0.98 -16.66
CA ASP A 86 -2.42 1.72 -16.99
C ASP A 86 -2.48 3.23 -16.71
N GLU A 87 -3.42 3.65 -15.86
CA GLU A 87 -3.56 5.03 -15.37
C GLU A 87 -2.73 5.23 -14.09
N PRO A 88 -2.17 6.41 -13.81
CA PRO A 88 -1.49 6.66 -12.54
C PRO A 88 -2.44 6.47 -11.35
N VAL A 89 -1.93 5.91 -10.25
CA VAL A 89 -2.70 5.86 -9.00
C VAL A 89 -2.94 7.29 -8.48
N PRO A 90 -4.02 7.52 -7.70
CA PRO A 90 -4.22 8.78 -7.01
C PRO A 90 -3.00 9.16 -6.15
N GLU A 91 -2.67 10.45 -6.12
CA GLU A 91 -1.59 10.93 -5.27
C GLU A 91 -1.90 10.62 -3.80
N ALA A 92 -0.93 10.00 -3.12
CA ALA A 92 -1.03 9.81 -1.69
C ALA A 92 -0.63 11.11 -0.98
N GLU A 93 -1.52 11.61 -0.15
CA GLU A 93 -1.20 12.66 0.83
C GLU A 93 -0.29 12.09 1.92
N GLN A 94 -0.55 10.84 2.32
CA GLN A 94 0.21 10.18 3.36
C GLN A 94 0.22 8.66 3.16
N ILE A 95 1.37 8.04 3.43
CA ILE A 95 1.53 6.59 3.53
C ILE A 95 2.13 6.29 4.89
N LEU A 96 1.45 5.43 5.64
CA LEU A 96 1.81 4.98 6.98
C LEU A 96 2.04 3.47 6.97
N VAL A 97 3.10 3.03 7.65
CA VAL A 97 3.39 1.61 7.88
C VAL A 97 3.55 1.39 9.38
N GLU A 98 2.65 0.62 9.98
CA GLU A 98 2.62 0.34 11.42
C GLU A 98 2.97 -1.13 11.67
N ASP A 99 3.90 -1.40 12.60
CA ASP A 99 4.22 -2.75 13.02
C ASP A 99 3.16 -3.30 13.98
N LEU A 100 2.49 -4.38 13.58
CA LEU A 100 1.47 -5.07 14.36
C LEU A 100 2.04 -6.20 15.23
N SER A 101 3.34 -6.46 15.17
CA SER A 101 4.00 -7.60 15.82
C SER A 101 4.28 -7.39 17.33
N SER A 102 3.51 -6.53 18.00
CA SER A 102 3.68 -6.20 19.43
C SER A 102 3.58 -7.41 20.36
#